data_AF-A0A1W9VV56-F1
#
_entry.id   AF-A0A1W9VV56-F1
#
_cell.length_a   1.000
_cell.length_b   1.000
_cell.length_c   1.000
_cell.angle_alpha   90.00
_cell.angle_beta   90.00
_cell.angle_gamma   90.00
#
_symmetry.space_group_name_H-M   'P 1'
#
loop_
_entity.id
_entity.type
_entity.pdbx_description
1 polymer ?
#
loop_
_entity_poly.entity_id
_entity_poly.type
_entity_poly.pdbx_seq_one_letter_code
_entity_poly.pdbx_strand_id
1 'polypeptide(L)'
;MRFRLWTLQYRCCIFNFPKRNRIIAGLTQKLIIVQAPKKSGSLITGDFALEGGSDIFIHSSGIGDKRFLGSDRYFKDGARKIDKAFPIIKSFGFKIEIADLSIDGLGSSELLKLELAGKVIKFKGRYFVK
;
A
#
# COMPACT_ATOMS: atom_id res chain seq x y z
N MET A 1 29.10 34.42 16.65
CA MET A 1 29.32 32.97 16.41
C MET A 1 27.97 32.28 16.35
N ARG A 2 27.55 31.78 15.18
CA ARG A 2 26.24 31.14 15.00
C ARG A 2 26.48 29.62 14.93
N PHE A 3 26.23 28.93 16.04
CA PHE A 3 26.36 27.47 16.12
C PHE A 3 25.31 26.82 15.21
N ARG A 4 25.78 26.16 14.15
CA ARG A 4 24.97 25.34 13.25
C ARG A 4 25.19 23.88 13.64
N LEU A 5 24.56 23.47 14.73
CA LEU A 5 24.52 22.07 15.17
C LEU A 5 23.29 21.41 14.52
N TRP A 6 23.51 20.24 13.91
CA TRP A 6 22.56 19.38 13.18
C TRP A 6 22.38 19.68 11.67
N THR A 7 23.38 19.32 10.87
CA THR A 7 23.11 18.79 9.53
C THR A 7 23.49 17.32 9.51
N LEU A 8 22.54 16.43 9.81
CA LEU A 8 22.65 15.05 9.38
C LEU A 8 22.83 15.09 7.86
N GLN A 9 23.98 14.60 7.40
CA GLN A 9 24.48 14.75 6.03
C GLN A 9 23.80 13.75 5.08
N TYR A 10 22.47 13.68 5.12
CA TYR A 10 21.66 12.86 4.22
C TYR A 10 20.69 13.77 3.45
N ARG A 11 21.15 14.24 2.29
CA ARG A 11 20.31 15.02 1.38
C ARG A 11 19.37 14.09 0.61
N CYS A 12 18.17 14.60 0.32
CA CYS A 12 17.26 14.00 -0.65
C CYS A 12 17.87 14.14 -2.05
N CYS A 13 18.77 13.22 -2.42
CA CYS A 13 19.40 13.18 -3.73
C CYS A 13 18.82 12.03 -4.57
N ILE A 14 18.93 12.16 -5.90
CA ILE A 14 18.37 11.21 -6.87
C ILE A 14 18.82 9.77 -6.60
N PHE A 15 20.05 9.57 -6.12
CA PHE A 15 20.58 8.25 -5.79
C PHE A 15 20.03 7.65 -4.49
N ASN A 16 19.47 8.46 -3.59
CA ASN A 16 18.99 7.96 -2.30
C ASN A 16 17.60 7.31 -2.40
N PHE A 17 16.76 7.77 -3.34
CA PHE A 17 15.41 7.21 -3.51
C PHE A 17 15.43 5.74 -3.96
N PRO A 18 16.19 5.32 -4.99
CA PRO A 18 16.25 3.91 -5.38
C PRO A 18 16.86 3.02 -4.28
N LYS A 19 17.88 3.51 -3.56
CA LYS A 19 18.48 2.78 -2.43
C LYS A 19 17.46 2.49 -1.34
N ARG A 20 16.67 3.50 -0.95
CA ARG A 20 15.58 3.32 0.02
C ARG A 20 14.51 2.36 -0.49
N ASN A 21 14.14 2.48 -1.77
CA ASN A 21 13.08 1.64 -2.36
C ASN A 21 13.47 0.15 -2.37
N ARG A 22 14.76 -0.19 -2.48
CA ARG A 22 15.23 -1.58 -2.31
C ARG A 22 14.93 -2.15 -0.94
N ILE A 23 15.07 -1.36 0.12
CA ILE A 23 14.73 -1.80 1.49
C ILE A 23 13.22 -2.09 1.59
N ILE A 24 12.39 -1.24 0.98
CA ILE A 24 10.94 -1.45 0.95
C ILE A 24 10.61 -2.74 0.19
N ALA A 25 11.18 -2.94 -0.99
CA ALA A 25 10.98 -4.16 -1.76
C ALA A 25 11.37 -5.42 -0.97
N GLY A 26 12.55 -5.42 -0.35
CA GLY A 26 13.04 -6.58 0.41
C GLY A 26 12.28 -6.90 1.69
N LEU A 27 11.61 -5.92 2.33
CA LEU A 27 10.78 -6.15 3.50
C LEU A 27 9.32 -6.51 3.17
N THR A 28 8.93 -6.39 1.89
CA THR A 28 7.54 -6.53 1.48
C THR A 28 7.27 -7.94 0.97
N GLN A 29 6.32 -8.66 1.58
CA GLN A 29 5.85 -9.94 1.05
C GLN A 29 4.85 -9.78 -0.10
N LYS A 30 4.01 -8.74 -0.04
CA LYS A 30 2.96 -8.45 -1.04
C LYS A 30 2.96 -6.96 -1.36
N LEU A 31 3.16 -6.61 -2.62
CA LEU A 31 3.25 -5.24 -3.09
C LEU A 31 1.99 -4.85 -3.88
N ILE A 32 1.50 -3.64 -3.66
CA ILE A 32 0.33 -3.11 -4.36
C ILE A 32 0.74 -1.90 -5.19
N ILE A 33 0.46 -1.95 -6.48
CA ILE A 33 0.66 -0.83 -7.40
C ILE A 33 -0.71 -0.24 -7.74
N VAL A 34 -0.95 0.99 -7.30
CA VAL A 34 -2.22 1.69 -7.58
C VAL A 34 -2.15 2.34 -8.95
N GLN A 35 -1.20 3.24 -9.16
CA GLN A 35 -1.00 3.97 -10.41
C GLN A 35 0.51 4.19 -10.63
N ALA A 36 1.04 3.73 -11.76
CA ALA A 36 2.44 3.89 -12.10
C ALA A 36 2.61 4.27 -13.58
N PRO A 37 3.13 5.48 -13.89
CA PRO A 37 3.47 5.83 -15.26
C PRO A 37 4.68 5.05 -15.77
N LYS A 38 4.89 5.09 -17.09
CA LYS A 38 6.09 4.55 -17.71
C LYS A 38 7.33 5.24 -17.11
N LYS A 39 8.34 4.46 -16.73
CA LYS A 39 9.56 4.91 -16.01
C LYS A 39 9.34 5.44 -14.58
N SER A 40 8.23 5.10 -13.92
CA SER A 40 8.06 5.44 -12.51
C SER A 40 9.09 4.72 -11.62
N GLY A 41 9.60 5.41 -10.60
CA GLY A 41 10.42 4.80 -9.56
C GLY A 41 9.71 3.69 -8.78
N SER A 42 8.37 3.66 -8.81
CA SER A 42 7.56 2.57 -8.26
C SER A 42 7.72 1.27 -9.06
N LEU A 43 8.00 1.34 -10.38
CA LEU A 43 8.22 0.15 -11.19
C LEU A 43 9.52 -0.53 -10.78
N ILE A 44 10.57 0.26 -10.48
CA ILE A 44 11.85 -0.25 -9.98
C ILE A 44 11.64 -1.01 -8.67
N THR A 45 10.83 -0.47 -7.76
CA THR A 45 10.48 -1.17 -6.51
C THR A 45 9.73 -2.48 -6.77
N GLY A 46 8.82 -2.49 -7.76
CA GLY A 46 8.10 -3.70 -8.15
C GLY A 46 9.01 -4.76 -8.76
N ASP A 47 9.94 -4.37 -9.63
CA ASP A 47 10.88 -5.29 -10.26
C ASP A 47 11.76 -5.96 -9.19
N PHE A 48 12.30 -5.18 -8.24
CA PHE A 48 13.05 -5.73 -7.09
C PHE A 48 12.20 -6.60 -6.17
N ALA A 49 10.91 -6.30 -6.00
CA ALA A 49 10.02 -7.11 -5.17
C ALA A 49 9.73 -8.46 -5.84
N LEU A 50 9.52 -8.50 -7.16
CA LEU A 50 9.36 -9.76 -7.90
C LEU A 50 10.62 -10.63 -7.84
N GLU A 51 11.80 -10.02 -8.01
CA GLU A 51 13.08 -10.72 -7.86
C GLU A 51 13.24 -11.32 -6.45
N GLY A 52 12.72 -10.64 -5.43
CA GLY A 52 12.68 -11.11 -4.04
C GLY A 52 11.58 -12.15 -3.74
N GLY A 53 10.77 -12.53 -4.72
CA GLY A 53 9.68 -13.49 -4.55
C GLY A 53 8.38 -12.91 -3.96
N SER A 54 8.22 -11.59 -3.97
CA SER A 54 7.00 -10.93 -3.49
C SER A 54 5.87 -11.01 -4.51
N ASP A 55 4.63 -11.17 -4.03
CA ASP A 55 3.45 -11.13 -4.89
C ASP A 55 3.11 -9.67 -5.27
N ILE A 56 2.84 -9.40 -6.55
CA ILE A 56 2.37 -8.09 -7.01
C ILE A 56 0.86 -8.10 -7.29
N PHE A 57 0.20 -7.07 -6.76
CA PHE A 57 -1.20 -6.74 -6.98
C PHE A 57 -1.34 -5.38 -7.67
N ILE A 58 -2.33 -5.25 -8.55
CA ILE A 58 -2.62 -4.01 -9.26
C ILE A 58 -4.03 -3.54 -8.95
N HIS A 59 -4.16 -2.28 -8.59
CA HIS A 59 -5.47 -1.67 -8.44
C HIS A 59 -6.11 -1.39 -9.80
N SER A 60 -7.40 -1.66 -9.94
CA SER A 60 -8.17 -1.43 -11.17
C SER A 60 -8.08 0.00 -11.72
N SER A 61 -7.96 1.01 -10.85
CA SER A 61 -7.78 2.41 -11.25
C SER A 61 -6.46 2.72 -11.96
N GLY A 62 -5.50 1.79 -11.94
CA GLY A 62 -4.24 1.89 -12.65
C GLY A 62 -4.22 1.19 -14.01
N ILE A 63 -5.33 0.60 -14.45
CA ILE A 63 -5.40 -0.21 -15.67
C ILE A 63 -6.17 0.53 -16.77
N GLY A 64 -5.65 0.50 -18.00
CA GLY A 64 -6.34 0.95 -19.20
C GLY A 64 -6.19 2.44 -19.54
N ASP A 65 -5.47 3.21 -18.73
CA ASP A 65 -5.13 4.61 -19.02
C ASP A 65 -3.69 4.73 -19.54
N LYS A 66 -3.51 5.47 -20.65
CA LYS A 66 -2.19 5.77 -21.23
C LYS A 66 -1.23 6.46 -20.24
N ARG A 67 -1.75 7.10 -19.20
CA ARG A 67 -0.93 7.69 -18.11
C ARG A 67 -0.28 6.63 -17.23
N PHE A 68 -0.86 5.43 -17.13
CA PHE A 68 -0.45 4.37 -16.21
C PHE A 68 0.04 3.11 -16.94
N LEU A 69 0.71 3.29 -18.07
CA LEU A 69 1.30 2.21 -18.87
C LEU A 69 2.26 1.30 -18.07
N GLY A 70 2.83 1.80 -16.96
CA GLY A 70 3.67 1.01 -16.08
C GLY A 70 2.88 -0.01 -15.26
N SER A 71 1.72 0.40 -14.71
CA SER A 71 0.78 -0.52 -14.06
C SER A 71 0.23 -1.53 -15.07
N ASP A 72 -0.16 -1.09 -16.28
CA ASP A 72 -0.66 -1.98 -17.34
C ASP A 72 0.35 -3.07 -17.72
N ARG A 73 1.65 -2.78 -17.68
CA ARG A 73 2.70 -3.77 -17.95
C ARG A 73 2.58 -4.95 -17.00
N TYR A 74 2.56 -4.68 -15.69
CA TYR A 74 2.42 -5.74 -14.69
C TYR A 74 1.11 -6.53 -14.84
N PHE A 75 0.02 -5.88 -15.27
CA PHE A 75 -1.25 -6.57 -15.48
C PHE A 75 -1.14 -7.55 -16.64
N LYS A 76 -0.46 -7.16 -17.73
CA LYS A 76 -0.16 -8.04 -18.87
C LYS A 76 0.81 -9.17 -18.50
N ASP A 77 1.73 -8.90 -17.58
CA ASP A 77 2.70 -9.88 -17.07
C ASP A 77 2.07 -10.88 -16.08
N GLY A 78 0.76 -10.74 -15.77
CA GLY A 78 0.00 -11.70 -14.96
C GLY A 78 -0.20 -11.31 -13.49
N ALA A 79 0.11 -10.06 -13.10
CA ALA A 79 -0.15 -9.59 -11.74
C ALA A 79 -1.65 -9.55 -11.42
N ARG A 80 -2.01 -9.83 -10.16
CA ARG A 80 -3.41 -9.98 -9.75
C ARG A 80 -4.11 -8.63 -9.64
N LYS A 81 -5.20 -8.44 -10.40
CA LYS A 81 -6.06 -7.26 -10.29
C LYS A 81 -6.87 -7.27 -8.99
N ILE A 82 -6.99 -6.11 -8.34
CA ILE A 82 -7.80 -5.89 -7.13
C ILE A 82 -8.57 -4.57 -7.19
N ASP A 83 -9.72 -4.51 -6.52
CA ASP A 83 -10.52 -3.30 -6.32
C ASP A 83 -10.62 -2.89 -4.83
N LYS A 84 -10.34 -3.82 -3.93
CA LYS A 84 -10.47 -3.65 -2.46
C LYS A 84 -9.28 -4.32 -1.78
N ALA A 85 -9.03 -3.98 -0.51
CA ALA A 85 -7.95 -4.56 0.28
C ALA A 85 -8.20 -6.03 0.68
N PHE A 86 -9.47 -6.48 0.73
CA PHE A 86 -9.84 -7.81 1.22
C PHE A 86 -9.11 -8.99 0.55
N PRO A 87 -8.96 -9.05 -0.79
CA PRO A 87 -8.23 -10.14 -1.44
C PRO A 87 -6.77 -10.25 -0.99
N ILE A 88 -6.13 -9.12 -0.68
CA ILE A 88 -4.74 -9.08 -0.18
C ILE A 88 -4.69 -9.64 1.23
N ILE A 89 -5.57 -9.19 2.13
CA ILE A 89 -5.58 -9.68 3.51
C ILE A 89 -5.89 -11.19 3.54
N LYS A 90 -6.84 -11.65 2.72
CA LYS A 90 -7.13 -13.08 2.54
C LYS A 90 -5.91 -13.88 2.04
N SER A 91 -5.08 -13.28 1.19
CA SER A 91 -3.87 -13.93 0.67
C SER A 91 -2.75 -14.10 1.71
N PHE A 92 -2.86 -13.48 2.88
CA PHE A 92 -2.00 -13.78 4.04
C PHE A 92 -2.53 -14.94 4.90
N GLY A 93 -3.67 -15.55 4.53
CA GLY A 93 -4.29 -16.64 5.29
C GLY A 93 -5.15 -16.18 6.46
N PHE A 94 -5.39 -14.88 6.61
CA PHE A 94 -6.29 -14.36 7.64
C PHE A 94 -7.75 -14.71 7.31
N LYS A 95 -8.45 -15.24 8.30
CA LYS A 95 -9.91 -15.39 8.28
C LYS A 95 -10.51 -14.05 8.70
N ILE A 96 -11.13 -13.35 7.76
CA ILE A 96 -11.74 -12.05 8.03
C ILE A 96 -13.25 -12.24 8.07
N GLU A 97 -13.86 -11.96 9.22
CA GLU A 97 -15.29 -11.76 9.31
C GLU A 97 -15.58 -10.27 9.10
N ILE A 98 -16.22 -9.95 7.98
CA ILE A 98 -16.63 -8.58 7.69
C ILE A 98 -17.96 -8.36 8.41
N ALA A 99 -17.92 -7.67 9.53
CA ALA A 99 -19.14 -7.20 10.18
C ALA A 99 -19.54 -5.86 9.53
N ASP A 100 -20.66 -5.84 8.80
CA ASP A 100 -21.33 -4.60 8.40
C ASP A 100 -21.99 -3.99 9.64
N LEU A 101 -21.17 -3.46 10.56
CA LEU A 101 -21.67 -2.70 11.69
C LEU A 101 -22.15 -1.34 11.17
N SER A 102 -23.45 -1.09 11.25
CA SER A 102 -23.98 0.27 11.31
C SER A 102 -23.53 0.86 12.64
N ILE A 103 -22.46 1.65 12.63
CA ILE A 103 -21.89 2.33 13.80
C ILE A 103 -22.75 3.56 14.14
N ASP A 104 -24.07 3.43 14.09
CA ASP A 104 -24.99 4.44 14.58
C ASP A 104 -25.10 4.23 16.10
N GLY A 105 -24.09 4.72 16.84
CA GLY A 105 -24.14 4.81 18.30
C GLY A 105 -23.16 3.98 19.13
N LEU A 106 -22.17 3.28 18.55
CA LEU A 106 -21.15 2.58 19.37
C LEU A 106 -20.11 3.57 19.94
N GLY A 107 -19.80 3.41 21.23
CA GLY A 107 -18.74 4.16 21.90
C GLY A 107 -17.34 3.70 21.48
N SER A 108 -16.33 4.58 21.62
CA SER A 108 -14.94 4.30 21.25
C SER A 108 -14.36 3.04 21.91
N SER A 109 -14.81 2.74 23.13
CA SER A 109 -14.37 1.55 23.89
C SER A 109 -14.90 0.23 23.31
N GLU A 110 -16.08 0.23 22.71
CA GLU A 110 -16.68 -0.96 22.10
C GLU A 110 -16.04 -1.26 20.74
N LEU A 111 -15.71 -0.21 19.98
CA LEU A 111 -14.94 -0.33 18.74
C LEU A 111 -13.57 -0.95 19.00
N LEU A 112 -12.87 -0.50 20.04
CA LEU A 112 -11.58 -1.08 20.44
C LEU A 112 -11.68 -2.55 20.83
N LYS A 113 -12.75 -2.94 21.55
CA LYS A 113 -12.98 -4.36 21.90
C LYS A 113 -13.20 -5.22 20.64
N LEU A 114 -13.91 -4.69 19.65
CA LEU A 114 -14.17 -5.38 18.39
C LEU A 114 -12.89 -5.48 17.53
N GLU A 115 -12.07 -4.44 17.50
CA GLU A 115 -10.76 -4.46 16.82
C GLU A 115 -9.80 -5.48 17.47
N LEU A 116 -9.71 -5.50 18.80
CA LEU A 116 -8.90 -6.47 19.54
C LEU A 116 -9.37 -7.92 19.33
N ALA A 117 -10.67 -8.12 19.07
CA ALA A 117 -11.22 -9.43 18.71
C ALA A 117 -10.92 -9.84 17.25
N GLY A 118 -10.20 -9.01 16.48
CA GLY A 118 -9.83 -9.30 15.09
C GLY A 118 -10.95 -9.05 14.09
N LYS A 119 -12.03 -8.36 14.48
CA LYS A 119 -13.11 -8.00 13.55
C LYS A 119 -12.73 -6.74 12.78
N VAL A 120 -12.81 -6.81 11.46
CA VAL A 120 -12.54 -5.66 10.58
C VAL A 120 -13.80 -4.80 10.51
N ILE A 121 -13.76 -3.63 11.13
CA ILE A 121 -14.89 -2.71 11.20
C ILE A 121 -14.85 -1.78 9.99
N LYS A 122 -15.95 -1.74 9.23
CA LYS A 122 -16.08 -0.85 8.07
C LYS A 122 -16.76 0.45 8.50
N PHE A 123 -15.98 1.51 8.67
CA PHE A 123 -16.52 2.83 8.99
C PHE A 123 -17.20 3.45 7.76
N LYS A 124 -18.50 3.76 7.83
CA LYS A 124 -19.27 4.42 6.76
C LYS A 124 -18.97 5.94 6.68
N GLY A 125 -17.71 6.28 6.41
CA GLY A 125 -17.38 7.50 5.65
C GLY A 125 -17.59 8.88 6.30
N ARG A 126 -17.78 9.04 7.61
CA ARG A 126 -17.69 10.37 8.25
C ARG A 126 -16.26 10.68 8.68
N TYR A 127 -15.37 10.93 7.72
CA TYR A 127 -14.00 11.34 8.01
C TYR A 127 -13.94 12.87 8.18
N PHE A 128 -13.56 13.32 9.39
CA PHE A 128 -13.06 14.66 9.72
C PHE A 128 -13.79 15.83 9.04
N VAL A 129 -14.93 16.25 9.60
CA VAL A 129 -15.33 17.66 9.46
C VAL A 129 -14.45 18.43 10.45
N LYS A 130 -13.72 19.41 9.93
CA LYS A 130 -12.87 20.30 10.71
C LYS A 130 -13.71 21.24 11.58
#